data_AF-A0A3M0XY63-F1
#
_entry.id   AF-A0A3M0XY63-F1
#
_cell.length_a   1.000
_cell.length_b   1.000
_cell.length_c   1.000
_cell.angle_alpha   90.00
_cell.angle_beta   90.00
_cell.angle_gamma   90.00
#
_symmetry.space_group_name_H-M   'P 1'
#
loop_
_entity.id
_entity.type
_entity.pdbx_description
1 polymer ?
#
loop_
_entity_poly.entity_id
_entity_poly.type
_entity_poly.pdbx_seq_one_letter_code
_entity_poly.pdbx_strand_id
1 'polypeptide(L)'
;MGDTDVKRIVIFQSTVYDTSLPEGAEPDAALPSGRCVGEYLMAELAKRDADVECLGPFEDEDHWAVAIEYAGRSFWLIIHFVPLGEPGVEPEDYWVVQVVPRRTLLDRLARRCVVSRELRQLCQFVGEAVEQVSDVHEPVWLSESEFRKLY
;
A
#
# COMPACT_ATOMS: atom_id res chain seq x y z
N MET A 1 13.86 8.97 20.78
CA MET A 1 12.55 9.66 20.71
C MET A 1 12.02 9.36 19.32
N GLY A 2 11.03 8.48 19.23
CA GLY A 2 10.73 7.72 18.02
C GLY A 2 9.99 8.56 16.99
N ASP A 3 10.49 8.50 15.76
CA ASP A 3 9.93 9.07 14.53
C ASP A 3 8.70 8.23 14.08
N THR A 4 7.69 8.13 14.95
CA THR A 4 6.48 7.28 14.77
C THR A 4 5.39 7.92 13.92
N ASP A 5 5.61 9.13 13.41
CA ASP A 5 4.57 9.93 12.74
C ASP A 5 4.79 10.10 11.23
N VAL A 6 5.55 9.20 10.61
CA VAL A 6 5.66 9.18 9.16
C VAL A 6 4.40 8.56 8.58
N LYS A 7 3.68 9.37 7.80
CA LYS A 7 2.56 8.89 6.99
C LYS A 7 3.08 8.08 5.82
N ARG A 8 2.82 6.76 5.87
CA ARG A 8 3.37 5.77 4.93
C ARG A 8 2.32 4.77 4.44
N ILE A 9 1.09 4.95 4.88
CA ILE A 9 -0.07 4.15 4.51
C ILE A 9 -0.98 5.12 3.80
N VAL A 10 -1.29 4.86 2.53
CA VAL A 10 -2.37 5.56 1.84
C VAL A 10 -3.57 4.64 1.77
N ILE A 11 -4.71 5.15 2.20
CA ILE A 11 -6.00 4.50 2.01
C ILE A 11 -6.80 5.29 0.99
N PHE A 12 -7.58 4.61 0.15
CA PHE A 12 -8.44 5.28 -0.82
C PHE A 12 -9.59 4.38 -1.26
N GLN A 13 -10.66 5.01 -1.74
CA GLN A 13 -11.78 4.33 -2.40
C GLN A 13 -11.60 4.45 -3.92
N SER A 14 -12.04 3.43 -4.66
CA SER A 14 -12.06 3.52 -6.12
C SER A 14 -13.16 2.67 -6.73
N THR A 15 -13.86 3.23 -7.71
CA THR A 15 -14.90 2.55 -8.49
C THR A 15 -14.35 1.83 -9.74
N VAL A 16 -13.11 2.12 -10.15
CA VAL A 16 -12.40 1.42 -11.24
C VAL A 16 -11.91 0.04 -10.80
N TYR A 17 -11.63 -0.11 -9.51
CA TYR A 17 -11.38 -1.38 -8.86
C TYR A 17 -12.69 -1.82 -8.16
N ASP A 18 -13.77 -1.93 -8.95
CA ASP A 18 -15.11 -2.26 -8.50
C ASP A 18 -15.12 -3.59 -7.72
N THR A 19 -15.49 -3.51 -6.44
CA THR A 19 -15.51 -4.60 -5.46
C THR A 19 -16.73 -5.50 -5.61
N SER A 20 -17.62 -5.22 -6.57
CA SER A 20 -18.74 -6.11 -6.82
C SER A 20 -18.25 -7.45 -7.36
N LEU A 21 -18.26 -8.45 -6.47
CA LEU A 21 -18.29 -9.84 -6.87
C LEU A 21 -19.46 -10.02 -7.85
N PRO A 22 -19.26 -10.68 -9.02
CA PRO A 22 -20.35 -10.91 -9.94
C PRO A 22 -21.53 -11.57 -9.20
N GLU A 23 -22.76 -11.15 -9.50
CA GLU A 23 -23.96 -11.74 -8.88
C GLU A 23 -23.89 -13.28 -8.95
N GLY A 24 -23.81 -13.92 -7.78
CA GLY A 24 -23.68 -15.38 -7.65
C GLY A 24 -22.27 -15.92 -7.41
N ALA A 25 -21.25 -15.07 -7.21
CA ALA A 25 -19.94 -15.53 -6.73
C ALA A 25 -20.03 -16.06 -5.29
N GLU A 26 -19.20 -17.06 -4.96
CA GLU A 26 -19.15 -17.61 -3.60
C GLU A 26 -18.62 -16.54 -2.59
N PRO A 27 -19.01 -16.59 -1.31
CA PRO A 27 -18.60 -15.60 -0.29
C PRO A 27 -17.08 -15.46 -0.09
N ASP A 28 -16.32 -16.43 -0.58
CA ASP A 28 -14.86 -16.59 -0.57
C ASP A 28 -14.21 -16.31 -1.94
N ALA A 29 -14.98 -15.83 -2.92
CA ALA A 29 -14.41 -15.36 -4.17
C ALA A 29 -13.51 -14.13 -3.92
N ALA A 30 -12.26 -14.21 -4.37
CA ALA A 30 -11.28 -13.15 -4.20
C ALA A 30 -11.76 -11.83 -4.85
N LEU A 31 -11.73 -10.75 -4.09
CA LEU A 31 -11.95 -9.37 -4.55
C LEU A 31 -10.98 -9.00 -5.69
N PRO A 32 -11.23 -7.94 -6.49
CA PRO A 32 -10.39 -7.55 -7.62
C PRO A 32 -8.93 -7.53 -7.19
N SER A 33 -8.10 -8.40 -7.77
CA SER A 33 -6.79 -8.71 -7.19
C SER A 33 -5.96 -7.43 -6.99
N GLY A 34 -5.43 -7.19 -5.77
CA GLY A 34 -4.51 -6.08 -5.47
C GLY A 34 -3.28 -6.01 -6.41
N ARG A 35 -3.08 -7.07 -7.20
CA ARG A 35 -2.25 -7.12 -8.41
C ARG A 35 -2.49 -5.97 -9.38
N CYS A 36 -3.73 -5.56 -9.71
CA CYS A 36 -3.97 -4.49 -10.69
C CYS A 36 -3.40 -3.15 -10.19
N VAL A 37 -3.63 -2.84 -8.91
CA VAL A 37 -3.03 -1.67 -8.24
C VAL A 37 -1.50 -1.81 -8.22
N GLY A 38 -0.98 -3.00 -7.92
CA GLY A 38 0.45 -3.29 -7.94
C GLY A 38 1.10 -3.07 -9.31
N GLU A 39 0.53 -3.64 -10.37
CA GLU A 39 1.03 -3.51 -11.74
C GLU A 39 1.00 -2.05 -12.22
N TYR A 40 -0.06 -1.29 -11.89
CA TYR A 40 -0.12 0.13 -12.18
C TYR A 40 0.97 0.92 -11.44
N LEU A 41 1.10 0.74 -10.12
CA LEU A 41 2.11 1.44 -9.33
C LEU A 41 3.53 1.10 -9.79
N MET A 42 3.77 -0.14 -10.19
CA MET A 42 5.03 -0.55 -10.80
C MET A 42 5.31 0.22 -12.09
N ALA A 43 4.33 0.31 -12.99
CA ALA A 43 4.48 1.04 -14.24
C ALA A 43 4.79 2.53 -13.98
N GLU A 44 4.13 3.16 -13.00
CA GLU A 44 4.40 4.56 -12.63
C GLU A 44 5.75 4.76 -11.93
N LEU A 45 6.23 3.78 -11.18
CA LEU A 45 7.55 3.82 -10.53
C LEU A 45 8.69 3.57 -11.53
N ALA A 46 8.50 2.67 -12.50
CA ALA A 46 9.47 2.39 -13.55
C ALA A 46 9.75 3.64 -14.41
N LYS A 47 8.74 4.49 -14.64
CA LYS A 47 8.92 5.80 -15.32
C LYS A 47 9.87 6.75 -14.57
N ARG A 48 10.13 6.50 -13.29
CA ARG A 48 10.96 7.33 -12.40
C ARG A 48 12.32 6.70 -12.09
N ASP A 49 12.79 5.76 -12.91
CA ASP A 49 14.10 5.08 -12.77
C ASP A 49 14.24 4.30 -11.45
N ALA A 50 13.11 3.85 -10.89
CA ALA A 50 13.11 2.85 -9.84
C ALA A 50 13.30 1.47 -10.47
N ASP A 51 14.13 0.62 -9.86
CA ASP A 51 14.19 -0.79 -10.24
C ASP A 51 13.09 -1.52 -9.46
N VAL A 52 12.18 -2.17 -10.17
CA VAL A 52 10.92 -2.68 -9.59
C VAL A 52 10.72 -4.13 -9.98
N GLU A 53 10.56 -4.98 -8.97
CA GLU A 53 10.32 -6.41 -9.15
C GLU A 53 8.96 -6.79 -8.52
N CYS A 54 8.08 -7.37 -9.34
CA CYS A 54 6.84 -7.96 -8.85
C CYS A 54 7.16 -9.32 -8.24
N LEU A 55 6.99 -9.46 -6.93
CA LEU A 55 7.27 -10.72 -6.24
C LEU A 55 6.02 -11.60 -6.07
N GLY A 56 4.84 -11.09 -6.41
CA GLY A 56 3.58 -11.83 -6.34
C GLY A 56 2.83 -11.61 -5.03
N PRO A 57 1.80 -12.42 -4.75
CA PRO A 57 1.07 -12.34 -3.50
C PRO A 57 1.97 -12.75 -2.32
N PHE A 58 1.73 -12.15 -1.15
CA PHE A 58 2.35 -12.60 0.09
C PHE A 58 1.74 -13.96 0.51
N GLU A 59 2.30 -14.60 1.55
CA GLU A 59 1.89 -15.96 1.99
C GLU A 59 0.38 -16.11 2.28
N ASP A 60 -0.34 -15.01 2.46
CA ASP A 60 -1.81 -14.95 2.55
C ASP A 60 -2.36 -14.30 1.26
N GLU A 61 -3.26 -15.01 0.57
CA GLU A 61 -3.70 -14.78 -0.82
C GLU A 61 -4.34 -13.40 -1.12
N ASP A 62 -4.58 -12.59 -0.08
CA ASP A 62 -5.26 -11.29 -0.16
C ASP A 62 -4.32 -10.06 -0.18
N HIS A 63 -3.00 -10.28 -0.05
CA HIS A 63 -2.01 -9.19 -0.05
C HIS A 63 -1.07 -9.31 -1.25
N TRP A 64 -0.91 -8.23 -2.01
CA TRP A 64 0.09 -8.15 -3.08
C TRP A 64 1.34 -7.41 -2.60
N ALA A 65 2.51 -7.94 -2.92
CA ALA A 65 3.78 -7.32 -2.56
C ALA A 65 4.60 -6.96 -3.82
N VAL A 66 5.02 -5.70 -3.88
CA VAL A 66 5.95 -5.20 -4.90
C VAL A 66 7.27 -4.86 -4.22
N ALA A 67 8.37 -5.49 -4.65
CA ALA A 67 9.71 -5.07 -4.23
C ALA A 67 10.19 -3.92 -5.10
N ILE A 68 10.74 -2.90 -4.46
CA ILE A 68 11.28 -1.73 -5.11
C ILE A 68 12.71 -1.51 -4.63
N GLU A 69 13.65 -1.33 -5.54
CA GLU A 69 14.91 -0.66 -5.24
C GLU A 69 14.86 0.79 -5.74
N TYR A 70 14.94 1.72 -4.79
CA TYR A 70 14.90 3.15 -5.06
C TYR A 70 16.09 3.84 -4.38
N ALA A 71 16.90 4.54 -5.18
CA ALA A 71 18.10 5.22 -4.71
C ALA A 71 19.05 4.33 -3.85
N GLY A 72 19.22 3.07 -4.24
CA GLY A 72 20.08 2.09 -3.55
C GLY A 72 19.52 1.57 -2.24
N ARG A 73 18.20 1.70 -2.03
CA ARG A 73 17.48 1.19 -0.85
C ARG A 73 16.33 0.31 -1.31
N SER A 74 16.13 -0.81 -0.60
CA SER A 74 15.04 -1.73 -0.90
C SER A 74 13.80 -1.43 -0.05
N PHE A 75 12.64 -1.41 -0.68
CA PHE A 75 11.33 -1.18 -0.09
C PHE A 75 10.33 -2.25 -0.56
N TRP A 76 9.22 -2.32 0.17
CA TRP A 76 8.03 -3.05 -0.21
C TRP A 76 6.87 -2.08 -0.34
N LEU A 77 6.04 -2.28 -1.38
CA LEU A 77 4.65 -1.87 -1.35
C LEU A 77 3.81 -3.08 -1.00
N ILE A 78 3.08 -2.97 0.11
CA ILE A 78 2.09 -3.97 0.51
C ILE A 78 0.73 -3.40 0.15
N ILE A 79 0.01 -4.12 -0.71
CA ILE A 79 -1.25 -3.67 -1.29
C ILE A 79 -2.31 -4.68 -0.91
N HIS A 80 -3.37 -4.21 -0.25
CA HIS A 80 -4.47 -5.06 0.18
C HIS A 80 -5.75 -4.26 0.30
N PHE A 81 -6.84 -4.98 0.47
CA PHE A 81 -8.16 -4.44 0.66
C PHE A 81 -8.62 -4.67 2.10
N VAL A 82 -9.30 -3.70 2.69
CA VAL A 82 -9.81 -3.84 4.06
C VAL A 82 -11.07 -2.99 4.29
N PRO A 83 -12.09 -3.55 4.96
CA PRO A 83 -13.21 -2.74 5.45
C PRO A 83 -12.77 -1.91 6.67
N LEU A 84 -12.86 -0.59 6.57
CA LEU A 84 -12.52 0.36 7.65
C LEU A 84 -13.77 1.11 8.11
N GLY A 85 -13.93 1.26 9.42
CA GLY A 85 -15.02 2.04 9.99
C GLY A 85 -14.79 2.37 11.45
N GLU A 86 -15.34 3.48 11.93
CA GLU A 86 -15.36 3.75 13.36
C GLU A 86 -16.28 2.74 14.07
N PRO A 87 -15.98 2.36 15.33
CA PRO A 87 -16.86 1.48 16.10
C PRO A 87 -18.29 2.02 16.18
N GLY A 88 -19.25 1.29 15.60
CA GLY A 88 -20.66 1.69 15.57
C GLY A 88 -21.12 2.39 14.29
N VAL A 89 -20.23 2.55 13.31
CA VAL A 89 -20.53 2.96 11.93
C VAL A 89 -20.39 1.74 11.02
N GLU A 90 -21.21 1.66 9.96
CA GLU A 90 -21.06 0.61 8.95
C GLU A 90 -19.69 0.75 8.26
N PRO A 91 -18.85 -0.30 8.22
CA PRO A 91 -17.52 -0.18 7.65
C PRO A 91 -17.60 0.01 6.14
N GLU A 92 -16.73 0.87 5.63
CA GLU A 92 -16.59 1.15 4.21
C GLU A 92 -15.34 0.46 3.66
N ASP A 93 -15.37 0.16 2.38
CA ASP A 93 -14.35 -0.62 1.69
C ASP A 93 -13.19 0.27 1.20
N TYR A 94 -11.96 -0.01 1.65
CA TYR A 94 -10.77 0.77 1.26
C TYR A 94 -9.67 -0.11 0.67
N TRP A 95 -9.02 0.43 -0.36
CA TRP A 95 -7.70 -0.01 -0.79
C TRP A 95 -6.64 0.58 0.12
N VAL A 96 -5.63 -0.23 0.46
CA VAL A 96 -4.52 0.16 1.32
C VAL A 96 -3.21 -0.12 0.62
N VAL A 97 -2.35 0.89 0.53
CA VAL A 97 -0.97 0.75 0.06
C VAL A 97 -0.02 1.20 1.17
N GLN A 98 0.79 0.28 1.66
CA GLN A 98 1.79 0.54 2.70
C GLN A 98 3.19 0.55 2.10
N VAL A 99 3.93 1.63 2.32
CA VAL A 99 5.33 1.75 1.91
C VAL A 99 6.24 1.40 3.09
N VAL A 100 6.93 0.25 3.02
CA VAL A 100 7.78 -0.22 4.12
C VAL A 100 9.21 -0.51 3.67
N PRO A 101 10.24 -0.08 4.44
CA PRO A 101 11.62 -0.50 4.15
C PRO A 101 11.76 -2.02 4.23
N ARG A 102 12.40 -2.63 3.24
CA ARG A 102 12.77 -4.06 3.29
C ARG A 102 13.95 -4.22 4.25
N ARG A 103 13.64 -4.49 5.52
CA ARG A 103 14.66 -4.65 6.56
C ARG A 103 15.39 -5.98 6.38
N THR A 104 16.70 -5.91 6.20
CA THR A 104 17.57 -7.08 6.33
C THR A 104 17.68 -7.49 7.81
N LEU A 105 18.18 -8.71 8.06
CA LEU A 105 18.51 -9.19 9.42
C LEU A 105 19.41 -8.20 10.18
N LEU A 106 20.34 -7.54 9.48
CA LEU A 106 21.23 -6.54 10.05
C LEU A 106 20.51 -5.24 10.43
N ASP A 107 19.53 -4.80 9.65
CA ASP A 107 18.73 -3.60 9.96
C ASP A 107 17.87 -3.80 11.21
N ARG A 108 17.35 -5.03 11.41
CA ARG A 108 16.62 -5.39 12.64
C ARG A 108 17.53 -5.33 13.87
N LEU A 109 18.76 -5.83 13.75
CA LEU A 109 19.74 -5.82 14.84
C LEU A 109 20.25 -4.41 15.17
N ALA A 110 20.42 -3.55 14.16
CA ALA A 110 20.91 -2.19 14.36
C ALA A 110 19.88 -1.23 14.99
N ARG A 111 18.60 -1.63 15.11
CA ARG A 111 17.47 -0.78 15.57
C ARG A 111 17.42 0.59 14.88
N ARG A 112 18.00 0.72 13.69
CA ARG A 112 18.00 1.95 12.92
C ARG A 112 16.66 2.03 12.20
N CYS A 113 15.70 2.72 12.81
CA CYS A 113 14.54 3.20 12.08
C CYS A 113 15.04 4.37 11.20
N VAL A 114 15.55 4.05 10.02
CA VAL A 114 15.95 5.09 9.07
C VAL A 114 14.69 5.52 8.34
N VAL A 115 14.02 6.54 8.88
CA VAL A 115 13.16 7.39 8.04
C VAL A 115 14.12 8.11 7.11
N SER A 116 14.35 7.49 5.95
CA SER A 116 15.30 7.99 4.99
C SER A 116 14.60 9.02 4.09
N ARG A 117 15.37 9.92 3.47
CA ARG A 117 14.82 10.87 2.49
C ARG A 117 14.07 10.13 1.40
N GLU A 118 14.60 8.97 1.02
CA GLU A 118 14.09 8.07 0.00
C GLU A 118 12.71 7.51 0.36
N LEU A 119 12.45 7.14 1.63
CA LEU A 119 11.11 6.71 2.06
C LEU A 119 10.08 7.82 1.86
N ARG A 120 10.40 9.07 2.24
CA ARG A 120 9.47 10.20 2.08
C ARG A 120 9.19 10.50 0.62
N GLN A 121 10.22 10.45 -0.22
CA GLN A 121 10.10 10.61 -1.67
C GLN A 121 9.24 9.49 -2.27
N LEU A 122 9.45 8.25 -1.86
CA LEU A 122 8.66 7.12 -2.33
C LEU A 122 7.19 7.23 -1.92
N CYS A 123 6.89 7.60 -0.67
CA CYS A 123 5.52 7.88 -0.25
C CYS A 123 4.88 8.98 -1.10
N GLN A 124 5.60 10.08 -1.35
CA GLN A 124 5.09 11.15 -2.21
C GLN A 124 4.77 10.64 -3.62
N PHE A 125 5.64 9.84 -4.23
CA PHE A 125 5.38 9.31 -5.57
C PHE A 125 4.21 8.34 -5.63
N VAL A 126 4.08 7.47 -4.63
CA VAL A 126 2.93 6.58 -4.52
C VAL A 126 1.65 7.41 -4.40
N GLY A 127 1.68 8.50 -3.62
CA GLY A 127 0.54 9.40 -3.45
C GLY A 127 0.15 10.07 -4.77
N GLU A 128 1.13 10.66 -5.45
CA GLU A 128 0.93 11.25 -6.78
C GLU A 128 0.38 10.24 -7.79
N ALA A 129 0.86 9.00 -7.77
CA ALA A 129 0.40 7.95 -8.69
C ALA A 129 -1.05 7.53 -8.39
N VAL A 130 -1.41 7.38 -7.11
CA VAL A 130 -2.77 7.06 -6.67
C VAL A 130 -3.74 8.19 -7.02
N GLU A 131 -3.36 9.45 -6.77
CA GLU A 131 -4.19 10.63 -7.08
C GLU A 131 -4.43 10.85 -8.58
N GLN A 132 -3.58 10.32 -9.45
CA GLN A 132 -3.74 10.43 -10.91
C GLN A 132 -4.75 9.44 -11.51
N VAL A 133 -5.20 8.45 -10.73
CA VAL A 133 -6.22 7.50 -11.17
C VAL A 133 -7.58 8.22 -11.19
N SER A 134 -8.24 8.21 -12.34
CA SER A 134 -9.39 9.07 -12.65
C SER A 134 -10.62 8.87 -11.74
N ASP A 135 -10.67 7.75 -11.02
CA ASP A 135 -11.77 7.35 -10.15
C ASP A 135 -11.25 6.94 -8.76
N VAL A 136 -10.21 7.61 -8.26
CA VAL A 136 -9.82 7.53 -6.85
C VAL A 136 -10.50 8.63 -6.07
N HIS A 137 -11.24 8.23 -5.03
CA HIS A 137 -11.91 9.13 -4.10
C HIS A 137 -11.16 9.15 -2.77
N GLU A 138 -10.88 10.37 -2.30
CA GLU A 138 -10.39 10.66 -0.95
C GLU A 138 -9.14 9.87 -0.52
N PRO A 139 -8.00 9.99 -1.22
CA PRO A 139 -6.76 9.39 -0.77
C PRO A 139 -6.31 10.04 0.54
N VAL A 140 -6.24 9.25 1.62
CA VAL A 140 -5.82 9.70 2.94
C VAL A 140 -4.52 9.04 3.34
N TRP A 141 -3.51 9.86 3.62
CA TRP A 141 -2.24 9.41 4.17
C TRP A 141 -2.29 9.31 5.69
N LEU A 142 -1.93 8.13 6.20
CA LEU A 142 -1.95 7.74 7.60
C LEU A 142 -0.57 7.22 8.04
N SER A 143 -0.25 7.49 9.30
CA SER A 143 0.78 6.78 10.06
C SER A 143 0.25 5.40 10.48
N GLU A 144 1.15 4.51 10.92
CA GLU A 144 0.73 3.21 11.48
C GLU A 144 -0.16 3.37 12.71
N SER A 145 0.10 4.41 13.52
CA SER A 145 -0.68 4.67 14.74
C SER A 145 -2.09 5.14 14.43
N GLU A 146 -2.27 5.91 13.34
CA GLU A 146 -3.59 6.32 12.86
C GLU A 146 -4.33 5.14 12.23
N PHE A 147 -3.66 4.35 11.38
CA PHE A 147 -4.27 3.19 10.72
C PHE A 147 -4.79 2.14 11.72
N ARG A 148 -4.03 1.83 12.78
CA ARG A 148 -4.46 0.91 13.86
C ARG A 148 -5.64 1.40 14.71
N LYS A 149 -6.11 2.63 14.53
CA LYS A 149 -7.34 3.10 15.19
C LYS A 149 -8.58 2.83 14.33
N LEU A 150 -8.38 2.63 13.02
CA LEU A 150 -9.41 2.33 12.04
C LEU A 150 -9.57 0.82 11.78
N TYR A 151 -8.54 0.05 12.14
CA TYR A 151 -8.39 -1.40 11.96
C TYR A 151 -8.05 -2.06 13.30
#